data_AF-A0A4R4UCT6-F1
#
_entry.id   AF-A0A4R4UCT6-F1
#
_cell.length_a   1.000
_cell.length_b   1.000
_cell.length_c   1.000
_cell.angle_alpha   90.00
_cell.angle_beta   90.00
_cell.angle_gamma   90.00
#
_symmetry.space_group_name_H-M   'P 1'
#
loop_
_entity.id
_entity.type
_entity.pdbx_description
1 polymer ?
#
loop_
_entity_poly.entity_id
_entity_poly.type
_entity_poly.pdbx_seq_one_letter_code
_entity_poly.pdbx_strand_id
1 'polypeptide(L)'
;MQLMRIFDSVLDPLEHAGDSAAMLGTLETHLDLGCDVQRTAASLHLHRTTVYYRLGRIAGVLGADLRDGLTRSHLHLALKARRISRQLIGHRISLSVETSGFSPGEETRHSAAYRTHARCLADRAVPCDAWRRS
;
A
#
# COMPACT_ATOMS: atom_id res chain seq x y z
N MET A 1 18.10 2.70 -7.98
CA MET A 1 17.51 3.16 -6.70
C MET A 1 17.68 2.08 -5.64
N GLN A 2 18.63 2.23 -4.73
CA GLN A 2 19.04 1.20 -3.76
C GLN A 2 18.03 0.99 -2.62
N LEU A 3 17.24 2.02 -2.29
CA LEU A 3 16.28 2.00 -1.20
C LEU A 3 15.12 1.01 -1.44
N MET A 4 14.67 0.83 -2.68
CA MET A 4 13.60 -0.14 -2.99
C MET A 4 14.07 -1.59 -2.84
N ARG A 5 15.35 -1.89 -3.14
CA ARG A 5 15.90 -3.25 -3.06
C ARG A 5 15.92 -3.81 -1.63
N ILE A 6 16.13 -2.94 -0.64
CA ILE A 6 16.14 -3.36 0.77
C ILE A 6 14.74 -3.80 1.19
N PHE A 7 13.72 -3.03 0.81
CA PHE A 7 12.33 -3.30 1.17
C PHE A 7 11.73 -4.50 0.43
N ASP A 8 12.10 -4.71 -0.83
CA ASP A 8 11.63 -5.88 -1.60
C ASP A 8 12.14 -7.19 -0.98
N SER A 9 13.41 -7.22 -0.53
CA SER A 9 14.02 -8.42 0.07
C SER A 9 13.32 -8.91 1.34
N VAL A 10 12.65 -8.03 2.06
CA VAL A 10 11.91 -8.39 3.28
C VAL A 10 10.56 -9.03 2.92
N LEU A 11 9.95 -8.66 1.80
CA LEU A 11 8.65 -9.17 1.37
C LEU A 11 8.75 -10.38 0.44
N ASP A 12 9.92 -10.62 -0.16
CA ASP A 12 10.23 -11.76 -1.03
C ASP A 12 9.67 -13.11 -0.53
N PRO A 13 9.85 -13.49 0.76
CA PRO A 13 9.30 -14.75 1.26
C PRO A 13 7.76 -14.85 1.17
N LEU A 14 7.05 -13.73 1.38
CA LEU A 14 5.60 -13.69 1.21
C LEU A 14 5.19 -13.69 -0.26
N GLU A 15 6.02 -13.15 -1.15
CA GLU A 15 5.74 -13.17 -2.60
C GLU A 15 5.74 -14.59 -3.15
N HIS A 16 6.62 -15.45 -2.64
CA HIS A 16 6.74 -16.85 -3.03
C HIS A 16 5.83 -17.80 -2.24
N ALA A 17 5.12 -17.29 -1.22
CA ALA A 17 4.15 -18.08 -0.46
C ALA A 17 2.83 -18.27 -1.25
N GLY A 18 2.21 -19.44 -1.09
CA GLY A 18 0.84 -19.65 -1.54
C GLY A 18 -0.12 -18.64 -0.89
N ASP A 19 -1.04 -18.08 -1.67
CA ASP A 19 -1.94 -16.99 -1.28
C ASP A 19 -1.27 -15.64 -0.95
N SER A 20 -0.11 -15.36 -1.57
CA SER A 20 0.66 -14.11 -1.44
C SER A 20 -0.19 -12.84 -1.41
N ALA A 21 -1.11 -12.67 -2.38
CA ALA A 21 -1.97 -11.48 -2.43
C ALA A 21 -2.86 -11.31 -1.18
N ALA A 22 -3.42 -12.40 -0.66
CA ALA A 22 -4.25 -12.39 0.54
C ALA A 22 -3.39 -12.13 1.79
N MET A 23 -2.19 -12.71 1.87
CA MET A 23 -1.26 -12.49 2.99
C MET A 23 -0.78 -11.06 3.06
N LEU A 24 -0.30 -10.51 1.94
CA LEU A 24 0.17 -9.13 1.84
C LEU A 24 -0.96 -8.15 2.13
N GLY A 25 -2.16 -8.39 1.60
CA GLY A 25 -3.34 -7.57 1.88
C GLY A 25 -3.76 -7.63 3.35
N THR A 26 -3.66 -8.81 3.98
CA THR A 26 -3.95 -8.97 5.41
C THR A 26 -2.93 -8.20 6.26
N LEU A 27 -1.63 -8.34 5.96
CA LEU A 27 -0.57 -7.65 6.68
C LEU A 27 -0.68 -6.12 6.53
N GLU A 28 -0.87 -5.61 5.30
CA GLU A 28 -1.01 -4.18 5.04
C GLU A 28 -2.22 -3.61 5.80
N THR A 29 -3.38 -4.28 5.72
CA THR A 29 -4.60 -3.84 6.42
C THR A 29 -4.41 -3.86 7.94
N HIS A 30 -3.74 -4.88 8.47
CA HIS A 30 -3.49 -4.99 9.89
C HIS A 30 -2.59 -3.85 10.41
N LEU A 31 -1.51 -3.55 9.69
CA LEU A 31 -0.59 -2.47 10.03
C LEU A 31 -1.26 -1.08 9.86
N ASP A 32 -2.07 -0.89 8.80
CA ASP A 32 -2.85 0.33 8.58
C ASP A 32 -3.85 0.61 9.72
N LEU A 33 -4.40 -0.44 10.33
CA LEU A 33 -5.35 -0.35 11.44
C LEU A 33 -4.69 -0.37 12.82
N GLY A 34 -3.39 -0.11 12.90
CA GLY A 34 -2.67 0.00 14.18
C GLY A 34 -2.48 -1.34 14.89
N CYS A 35 -2.45 -2.45 14.15
CA CYS A 35 -2.35 -3.81 14.66
C CYS A 35 -3.56 -4.28 15.49
N ASP A 36 -4.74 -3.71 15.24
CA ASP A 36 -6.00 -4.14 15.84
C ASP A 36 -6.61 -5.31 15.06
N VAL A 37 -6.57 -6.51 15.64
CA VAL A 37 -7.09 -7.74 15.01
C VAL A 37 -8.59 -7.67 14.77
N GLN A 38 -9.38 -7.06 15.66
CA GLN A 38 -10.83 -6.96 15.54
C GLN A 38 -11.20 -6.04 14.38
N ARG A 39 -10.56 -4.88 14.28
CA ARG A 39 -10.76 -3.95 13.15
C ARG A 39 -10.27 -4.56 11.84
N THR A 40 -9.17 -5.30 11.87
CA THR A 40 -8.64 -6.02 10.69
C THR A 40 -9.64 -7.07 10.21
N ALA A 41 -10.18 -7.88 11.12
CA ALA A 41 -11.16 -8.91 10.83
C ALA A 41 -12.43 -8.31 10.20
N ALA A 42 -12.95 -7.22 10.79
CA ALA A 42 -14.09 -6.50 10.24
C ALA A 42 -13.79 -5.93 8.85
N SER A 43 -12.66 -5.27 8.66
CA SER A 43 -12.27 -4.66 7.37
C SER A 43 -12.08 -5.69 6.25
N LEU A 44 -11.63 -6.91 6.59
CA LEU A 44 -11.40 -7.98 5.62
C LEU A 44 -12.60 -8.93 5.48
N HIS A 45 -13.69 -8.71 6.23
CA HIS A 45 -14.83 -9.62 6.33
C HIS A 45 -14.41 -11.06 6.71
N LEU A 46 -13.47 -11.17 7.65
CA LEU A 46 -12.95 -12.44 8.14
C LEU A 46 -13.32 -12.65 9.59
N HIS A 47 -13.36 -13.91 10.02
CA HIS A 47 -13.39 -14.21 11.43
C HIS A 47 -12.03 -13.91 12.08
N ARG A 48 -12.03 -13.46 13.35
CA ARG A 48 -10.80 -13.13 14.10
C ARG A 48 -9.78 -14.27 14.13
N THR A 49 -10.24 -15.53 14.24
CA THR A 49 -9.36 -16.70 14.27
C THR A 49 -8.62 -16.89 12.95
N THR A 50 -9.28 -16.57 11.83
CA THR A 50 -8.65 -16.58 10.50
C THR A 50 -7.58 -15.50 10.39
N VAL A 51 -7.82 -14.32 10.97
CA VAL A 51 -6.80 -13.26 11.02
C VAL A 51 -5.61 -13.69 11.87
N TYR A 52 -5.83 -14.24 13.07
CA TYR A 52 -4.75 -14.77 13.91
C TYR A 52 -3.91 -15.84 13.18
N TYR A 53 -4.59 -16.80 12.54
CA TYR A 53 -3.92 -17.84 11.75
C TYR A 53 -3.07 -17.23 10.63
N ARG A 54 -3.62 -16.28 9.86
CA ARG A 54 -2.90 -15.61 8.77
C ARG A 54 -1.70 -14.83 9.29
N LEU A 55 -1.84 -14.05 10.36
CA LEU A 55 -0.74 -13.28 10.95
C LEU A 55 0.36 -14.20 11.51
N GLY A 56 0.00 -15.31 12.15
CA GLY A 56 0.97 -16.31 12.60
C GLY A 56 1.71 -16.96 11.44
N ARG A 57 1.01 -17.29 10.35
CA ARG A 57 1.64 -17.81 9.13
C ARG A 57 2.55 -16.79 8.47
N ILE A 58 2.14 -15.52 8.39
CA ILE A 58 2.95 -14.42 7.86
C ILE A 58 4.23 -14.25 8.66
N ALA A 59 4.13 -14.20 10.00
CA ALA A 59 5.30 -14.12 10.88
C ALA A 59 6.26 -15.31 10.67
N GLY A 60 5.72 -16.53 10.53
CA GLY A 60 6.51 -17.73 10.26
C GLY A 60 7.21 -17.71 8.90
N VAL A 61 6.52 -17.27 7.84
CA VAL A 61 7.11 -17.15 6.49
C VAL A 61 8.19 -16.07 6.43
N LEU A 62 7.98 -14.95 7.11
CA LEU A 62 8.94 -13.84 7.16
C LEU A 62 10.09 -14.07 8.14
N GLY A 63 9.97 -15.03 9.06
CA GLY A 63 10.89 -15.16 10.20
C GLY A 63 10.93 -13.90 11.07
N ALA A 64 9.83 -13.15 11.14
CA ALA A 64 9.77 -11.82 11.73
C ALA A 64 8.83 -11.79 12.95
N ASP A 65 9.20 -11.01 13.97
CA ASP A 65 8.34 -10.78 15.13
C ASP A 65 7.41 -9.57 14.90
N LEU A 66 6.12 -9.84 14.69
CA LEU A 66 5.09 -8.81 14.51
C LEU A 66 4.75 -8.07 15.82
N ARG A 67 5.30 -8.46 16.97
CA ARG A 67 5.15 -7.72 18.24
C ARG A 67 6.19 -6.60 18.36
N ASP A 68 7.33 -6.74 17.69
CA ASP A 68 8.37 -5.72 17.69
C ASP A 68 7.92 -4.47 16.90
N GLY A 69 8.09 -3.30 17.51
CA GLY A 69 7.68 -2.03 16.92
C GLY A 69 8.46 -1.69 15.65
N LEU A 70 9.79 -1.88 15.69
CA LEU A 70 10.65 -1.55 14.57
C LEU A 70 10.39 -2.46 13.36
N THR A 71 10.23 -3.76 13.61
CA THR A 71 9.87 -4.75 12.60
C THR A 71 8.55 -4.39 11.92
N ARG A 72 7.52 -4.03 12.69
CA ARG A 72 6.24 -3.57 12.13
C ARG A 72 6.39 -2.32 11.27
N SER A 73 7.10 -1.30 11.76
CA SER A 73 7.35 -0.07 11.00
C SER A 73 8.09 -0.34 9.69
N HIS A 74 9.09 -1.22 9.72
CA HIS A 74 9.84 -1.63 8.54
C HIS A 74 8.94 -2.34 7.52
N LEU A 75 8.18 -3.35 7.95
CA LEU A 75 7.24 -4.07 7.08
C LEU A 75 6.19 -3.14 6.48
N HIS A 76 5.67 -2.20 7.27
CA HIS A 76 4.68 -1.24 6.81
C HIS A 76 5.24 -0.33 5.73
N LEU A 77 6.44 0.21 5.95
CA LEU A 77 7.14 1.04 4.98
C LEU A 77 7.42 0.28 3.68
N ALA A 78 7.86 -0.97 3.77
CA ALA A 78 8.11 -1.82 2.60
C ALA A 78 6.83 -2.01 1.77
N LEU A 79 5.70 -2.30 2.41
CA LEU A 79 4.40 -2.46 1.74
C LEU A 79 3.95 -1.17 1.04
N LYS A 80 4.09 -0.01 1.70
CA LYS A 80 3.73 1.28 1.11
C LYS A 80 4.64 1.67 -0.05
N ALA A 81 5.95 1.46 0.10
CA ALA A 81 6.92 1.71 -0.96
C ALA A 81 6.60 0.86 -2.21
N ARG A 82 6.32 -0.44 -2.03
CA ARG A 82 5.92 -1.34 -3.11
C ARG A 82 4.61 -0.90 -3.80
N ARG A 83 3.61 -0.49 -3.03
CA ARG A 83 2.34 0.04 -3.57
C ARG A 83 2.56 1.29 -4.42
N ILE A 84 3.32 2.26 -3.90
CA ILE A 84 3.62 3.51 -4.60
C ILE A 84 4.45 3.24 -5.86
N SER A 85 5.46 2.36 -5.77
CA SER A 85 6.28 1.97 -6.91
C SER A 85 5.45 1.38 -8.05
N ARG A 86 4.50 0.48 -7.73
CA ARG A 86 3.56 -0.05 -8.73
C ARG A 86 2.70 1.04 -9.38
N GLN A 87 2.25 2.03 -8.60
CA GLN A 87 1.48 3.16 -9.12
C GLN A 87 2.31 4.06 -10.04
N LEU A 88 3.56 4.35 -9.66
CA LEU A 88 4.47 5.19 -10.44
C LEU A 88 4.90 4.51 -11.74
N ILE A 89 5.17 3.20 -11.72
CA ILE A 89 5.47 2.44 -12.93
C ILE A 89 4.26 2.44 -13.88
N GLY A 90 3.03 2.35 -13.36
CA GLY A 90 1.81 2.48 -14.15
C GLY A 90 1.60 3.88 -14.77
N HIS A 91 1.90 4.95 -14.02
CA HIS A 91 1.77 6.33 -14.50
C HIS A 91 2.84 6.70 -15.54
N ARG A 92 4.04 6.09 -15.48
CA ARG A 92 5.14 6.39 -16.39
C ARG A 92 4.90 5.85 -17.81
N ILE A 93 4.06 4.81 -17.96
CA ILE A 93 3.63 4.30 -19.27
C ILE A 93 2.63 5.27 -19.93
N SER A 94 1.77 5.93 -19.14
CA SER A 94 0.82 6.95 -19.65
C SER A 94 1.48 8.26 -20.11
N LEU A 95 2.71 8.54 -19.65
CA LEU A 95 3.48 9.73 -20.04
C LEU A 95 4.32 9.53 -21.33
N SER A 96 4.20 8.38 -22.02
CA SER A 96 4.99 8.06 -23.22
C SER A 96 4.16 7.89 -24.51
N VAL A 97 2.87 8.21 -24.51
CA VAL A 97 2.06 8.31 -25.74
C VAL A 97 1.67 9.77 -25.91
N GLU A 98 2.56 10.55 -26.55
CA GLU A 98 2.25 11.73 -27.38
C GLU A 98 3.53 12.55 -27.60
N THR A 99 4.36 12.11 -28.57
CA THR A 99 5.21 13.03 -29.34
C THR A 99 5.16 12.65 -30.82
N SER A 100 3.96 12.63 -31.39
CA SER A 100 3.79 12.70 -32.85
C SER A 100 2.58 13.57 -33.14
N GLY A 101 2.82 14.88 -33.28
CA GLY A 101 1.84 15.82 -33.80
C GLY A 101 1.49 17.02 -32.92
N PHE A 102 2.47 17.73 -32.36
CA PHE A 102 2.25 19.08 -31.86
C PHE A 102 2.74 20.10 -32.90
N SER A 103 1.80 20.72 -33.62
CA SER A 103 2.04 21.91 -34.45
C SER A 103 1.61 23.14 -33.62
N PRO A 104 2.44 24.17 -33.44
CA PRO A 104 2.08 25.33 -32.64
C PRO A 104 1.21 26.28 -33.49
N GLY A 105 -0.08 26.33 -33.18
CA GLY A 105 -0.98 27.32 -33.78
C GLY A 105 -2.45 27.06 -33.48
N GLU A 106 -2.89 27.30 -32.24
CA GLU A 106 -4.15 28.01 -31.95
C GLU A 106 -4.39 28.07 -30.45
N GLU A 107 -4.26 29.29 -29.94
CA GLU A 107 -4.58 29.69 -28.58
C GLU A 107 -6.09 29.93 -28.49
N THR A 108 -6.87 28.92 -28.07
CA THR A 108 -8.29 29.16 -27.76
C THR A 108 -8.82 28.30 -26.62
N ARG A 109 -8.89 28.93 -25.44
CA ARG A 109 -9.93 28.75 -24.40
C ARG A 109 -10.34 27.30 -24.08
N HIS A 110 -9.53 26.55 -23.33
CA HIS A 110 -10.05 25.48 -22.45
C HIS A 110 -9.11 25.21 -21.25
N SER A 111 -8.92 26.24 -20.42
CA SER A 111 -8.33 26.09 -19.06
C SER A 111 -9.34 25.50 -18.07
N ALA A 112 -9.95 24.35 -18.41
CA ALA A 112 -10.89 23.63 -17.54
C ALA A 112 -10.49 22.18 -17.24
N ALA A 113 -9.41 21.67 -17.85
CA ALA A 113 -9.03 20.25 -17.77
C ALA A 113 -8.21 19.85 -16.52
N TYR A 114 -7.82 20.77 -15.63
CA TYR A 114 -7.07 20.41 -14.42
C TYR A 114 -7.96 19.95 -13.25
N ARG A 115 -9.30 19.97 -13.39
CA ARG A 115 -10.22 19.78 -12.25
C ARG A 115 -10.62 18.34 -11.91
N THR A 116 -10.03 17.31 -12.53
CA THR A 116 -10.53 15.92 -12.34
C THR A 116 -9.57 14.97 -11.60
N HIS A 117 -8.39 15.40 -11.16
CA HIS A 117 -7.44 14.51 -10.44
C HIS A 117 -7.41 14.67 -8.91
N ALA A 118 -8.27 15.52 -8.32
CA ALA A 118 -8.26 15.76 -6.87
C ALA A 118 -9.26 14.92 -6.05
N ARG A 119 -10.03 13.99 -6.67
CA ARG A 119 -11.14 13.31 -5.98
C ARG A 119 -10.86 11.88 -5.49
N CYS A 120 -9.71 11.29 -5.82
CA CYS A 120 -9.36 9.92 -5.39
C CYS A 120 -8.54 9.82 -4.10
N LEU A 121 -8.18 10.93 -3.45
CA LEU A 121 -7.38 10.94 -2.21
C LEU A 121 -8.19 11.27 -0.94
N ALA A 122 -9.48 11.56 -1.05
CA ALA A 122 -10.29 12.03 0.08
C ALA A 122 -10.98 10.92 0.91
N ASP A 123 -11.17 9.70 0.38
CA ASP A 123 -11.99 8.65 1.05
C ASP A 123 -11.20 7.66 1.93
N ARG A 124 -9.93 7.92 2.25
CA ARG A 124 -9.17 7.12 3.24
C ARG A 124 -8.47 7.96 4.30
N ALA A 125 -9.09 9.07 4.69
CA ALA A 125 -8.74 9.73 5.94
C ALA A 125 -9.10 8.80 7.11
N VAL A 126 -8.13 8.00 7.56
CA VAL A 126 -8.14 7.46 8.92
C VAL A 126 -8.04 8.69 9.84
N PRO A 127 -9.01 8.96 10.71
CA PRO A 127 -8.90 10.08 11.65
C PRO A 127 -7.69 9.85 12.56
N CYS A 128 -6.74 10.79 12.54
CA CYS A 128 -5.47 10.71 13.27
C CYS A 128 -5.60 11.03 14.77
N ASP A 129 -6.82 11.18 15.29
CA ASP A 129 -7.06 11.65 16.67
C ASP A 129 -7.06 10.54 17.74
N ALA A 130 -6.75 9.30 17.38
CA ALA A 130 -6.80 8.16 18.32
C ALA A 130 -5.55 7.97 19.21
N TRP A 131 -4.48 8.75 19.03
CA TRP A 131 -3.22 8.58 19.79
C TRP A 131 -3.10 9.49 21.03
N ARG A 132 -4.17 10.18 21.44
CA ARG A 132 -4.16 11.06 22.63
C ARG A 132 -5.19 10.61 23.67
N ARG A 133 -4.77 9.65 24.51
CA ARG A 133 -5.17 9.37 25.90
C ARG A 133 -4.57 7.99 26.26
N SER A 134 -3.43 7.96 26.96
CA SER A 134 -3.31 7.83 28.44
C SER A 134 -3.86 6.51 28.94
#